data_AF-A0A3P8IUL0-F1
#
_entry.id   AF-A0A3P8IUL0-F1
#
_cell.length_a   1.000
_cell.length_b   1.000
_cell.length_c   1.000
_cell.angle_alpha   90.00
_cell.angle_beta   90.00
_cell.angle_gamma   90.00
#
_symmetry.space_group_name_H-M   'P 1'
#
loop_
_entity.id
_entity.type
_entity.pdbx_description
1 polymer ?
#
loop_
_entity_poly.entity_id
_entity_poly.type
_entity_poly.pdbx_seq_one_letter_code
_entity_poly.pdbx_strand_id
1 'polypeptide(L)'
;MSALSLQELHEAKAEDIFLSELETSGGIVLHTDMGYPVAEYLHSDIRIAIEPINFASMRDLTNGYVVMFRNGEFGHEMEGDLYETFSQAVDRLKIAVVLCETL
;
A
#
# COMPACT_ATOMS: atom_id res chain seq x y z
N MET A 1 14.51 -6.38 -2.67
CA MET A 1 13.94 -5.14 -2.12
C MET A 1 15.06 -4.11 -2.06
N SER A 2 14.90 -2.92 -2.67
CA SER A 2 15.84 -1.83 -2.37
C SER A 2 15.55 -1.35 -0.94
N ALA A 3 16.57 -0.97 -0.17
CA ALA A 3 16.36 -0.41 1.16
C ALA A 3 15.55 0.91 1.11
N LEU A 4 15.57 1.58 -0.05
CA LEU A 4 14.89 2.84 -0.32
C LEU A 4 13.36 2.68 -0.30
N SER A 5 12.80 1.69 -1.00
CA SER A 5 11.35 1.54 -1.14
C SER A 5 10.64 1.18 0.17
N LEU A 6 11.33 0.50 1.08
CA LEU A 6 10.80 0.21 2.42
C LEU A 6 10.84 1.46 3.31
N GLN A 7 11.90 2.26 3.20
CA GLN A 7 12.03 3.48 3.98
C GLN A 7 11.00 4.53 3.53
N GLU A 8 10.79 4.70 2.23
CA GLU A 8 9.78 5.60 1.69
C GLU A 8 8.36 5.19 2.13
N LEU A 9 8.07 3.88 2.23
CA LEU A 9 6.82 3.41 2.82
C LEU A 9 6.71 3.77 4.30
N HIS A 10 7.78 3.61 5.07
CA HIS A 10 7.78 3.97 6.48
C HIS A 10 7.55 5.46 6.67
N GLU A 11 8.15 6.31 5.84
CA GLU A 11 7.96 7.77 5.86
C GLU A 11 6.53 8.14 5.46
N ALA A 12 6.04 7.64 4.32
CA ALA A 12 4.68 7.93 3.87
C ALA A 12 3.59 7.43 4.83
N LYS A 13 3.84 6.30 5.50
CA LYS A 13 2.96 5.77 6.56
C LYS A 13 3.00 6.62 7.82
N ALA A 14 4.18 7.07 8.25
CA ALA A 14 4.34 7.88 9.46
C ALA A 14 3.65 9.24 9.36
N GLU A 15 3.43 9.73 8.15
CA GLU A 15 2.70 10.99 7.90
C GLU A 15 1.17 10.82 7.85
N ASP A 16 0.65 9.59 7.69
CA ASP A 16 -0.80 9.33 7.67
C ASP A 16 -1.29 8.85 9.05
N ILE A 17 -2.13 9.69 9.67
CA ILE A 17 -2.70 9.44 11.02
C ILE A 17 -3.50 8.14 11.06
N PHE A 18 -4.28 7.85 10.02
CA PHE A 18 -5.14 6.67 9.97
C PHE A 18 -4.31 5.38 9.94
N LEU A 19 -3.26 5.32 9.12
CA LEU A 19 -2.37 4.16 9.09
C LEU A 19 -1.62 3.98 10.42
N SER A 20 -1.19 5.10 11.03
CA SER A 20 -0.50 5.08 12.32
C SER A 20 -1.39 4.55 13.46
N GLU A 21 -2.66 4.95 13.49
CA GLU A 21 -3.67 4.45 14.44
C GLU A 21 -3.98 2.97 14.21
N LEU A 22 -4.11 2.54 12.95
CA LEU A 22 -4.33 1.14 12.61
C LEU A 22 -3.12 0.26 12.97
N GLU A 23 -1.90 0.71 12.73
CA GLU A 23 -0.70 -0.04 13.16
C GLU A 23 -0.65 -0.15 14.68
N THR A 24 -0.90 0.95 15.41
CA THR A 24 -0.89 0.96 16.88
C THR A 24 -1.94 0.04 17.48
N SER A 25 -3.10 -0.06 16.84
CA SER A 25 -4.20 -0.95 17.27
C SER A 25 -4.02 -2.40 16.82
N GLY A 26 -3.00 -2.71 16.00
CA GLY A 26 -2.83 -4.02 15.37
C GLY A 26 -3.83 -4.28 14.23
N GLY A 27 -4.52 -3.26 13.76
CA GLY A 27 -5.42 -3.28 12.61
C GLY A 27 -4.70 -3.44 11.27
N ILE A 28 -3.41 -3.08 11.19
CA ILE A 28 -2.56 -3.33 10.02
C ILE A 28 -1.42 -4.29 10.36
N VAL A 29 -1.16 -5.23 9.45
CA VAL A 29 -0.01 -6.11 9.42
C VAL A 29 0.92 -5.68 8.29
N LEU A 30 2.21 -5.54 8.60
CA LEU A 30 3.24 -5.27 7.59
C LEU A 30 3.91 -6.57 7.19
N HIS A 31 3.79 -6.92 5.91
CA HIS A 31 4.49 -8.07 5.33
C HIS A 31 5.73 -7.57 4.60
N THR A 32 6.87 -8.16 4.94
CA THR A 32 8.17 -7.85 4.32
C THR A 32 8.81 -9.09 3.68
N ASP A 33 8.17 -10.25 3.82
CA ASP A 33 8.59 -11.55 3.30
C ASP A 33 8.09 -11.83 1.87
N MET A 34 7.17 -11.03 1.34
CA MET A 34 6.58 -11.19 -0.01
C MET A 34 7.48 -10.68 -1.16
N GLY A 35 8.74 -10.31 -0.88
CA GLY A 35 9.69 -9.76 -1.87
C GLY A 35 9.50 -8.26 -2.14
N TYR A 36 8.39 -7.69 -1.68
CA TYR A 36 8.04 -6.28 -1.68
C TYR A 36 7.18 -5.96 -0.45
N PRO A 37 7.11 -4.70 0.01
CA PRO A 37 6.40 -4.37 1.22
C PRO A 37 4.89 -4.27 0.98
N VAL A 38 4.13 -4.77 1.95
CA VAL A 38 2.66 -4.78 1.95
C VAL A 38 2.13 -4.40 3.32
N ALA A 39 1.13 -3.53 3.35
CA ALA A 39 0.32 -3.22 4.53
C ALA A 39 -1.08 -3.82 4.36
N GLU A 40 -1.46 -4.76 5.21
CA GLU A 40 -2.71 -5.50 5.14
C GLU A 40 -3.60 -5.23 6.35
N TYR A 41 -4.88 -4.93 6.12
CA TYR A 41 -5.85 -4.73 7.19
C TYR A 41 -6.37 -6.07 7.72
N LEU A 42 -6.27 -6.30 9.04
CA LEU A 42 -6.87 -7.43 9.78
C LEU A 42 -6.74 -8.84 9.16
N HIS A 43 -5.73 -9.11 8.33
CA HIS A 43 -5.62 -10.37 7.57
C HIS A 43 -6.83 -10.62 6.64
N SER A 44 -7.40 -9.55 6.08
CA SER A 44 -8.67 -9.53 5.34
C SER A 44 -8.49 -9.50 3.81
N ASP A 45 -7.27 -9.70 3.30
CA ASP A 45 -6.90 -9.49 1.89
C ASP A 45 -7.12 -8.04 1.36
N ILE A 46 -7.52 -7.10 2.24
CA ILE A 46 -7.55 -5.66 1.96
C ILE A 46 -6.17 -5.09 2.27
N ARG A 47 -5.44 -4.65 1.24
CA ARG A 47 -4.03 -4.29 1.39
C ARG A 47 -3.51 -3.27 0.39
N ILE A 48 -2.46 -2.57 0.79
CA ILE A 48 -1.64 -1.72 -0.07
C ILE A 48 -0.31 -2.42 -0.28
N ALA A 49 0.13 -2.57 -1.53
CA ALA A 49 1.41 -3.16 -1.88
C ALA A 49 2.23 -2.19 -2.74
N ILE A 50 3.54 -2.09 -2.46
CA ILE A 50 4.46 -1.31 -3.31
C ILE A 50 5.29 -2.31 -4.10
N GLU A 51 4.78 -2.69 -5.27
CA GLU A 51 5.34 -3.77 -6.08
C GLU A 51 6.44 -3.22 -7.00
N PRO A 52 7.54 -3.94 -7.22
CA PRO A 52 8.52 -3.54 -8.22
C PRO A 52 7.89 -3.61 -9.61
N ILE A 53 8.14 -2.60 -10.45
CA ILE A 53 7.65 -2.61 -11.83
C ILE A 53 8.34 -3.75 -12.58
N ASN A 54 7.55 -4.61 -13.22
CA ASN A 54 8.10 -5.58 -14.15
C ASN A 54 8.55 -4.82 -15.43
N PHE A 55 9.84 -4.91 -15.78
CA PHE A 55 10.48 -4.15 -16.87
C PHE A 55 9.82 -4.30 -18.27
N ALA A 56 8.79 -5.12 -18.41
CA ALA A 56 8.09 -5.39 -19.67
C ALA A 56 6.98 -4.37 -20.04
N SER A 57 6.48 -3.55 -19.10
CA SER A 57 5.28 -2.70 -19.30
C SER A 57 5.53 -1.19 -19.16
N MET A 58 6.68 -0.69 -19.62
CA MET A 58 7.15 0.69 -19.42
C MET A 58 6.24 1.78 -20.01
N ARG A 59 5.93 2.82 -19.20
CA ARG A 59 5.84 4.22 -19.69
C ARG A 59 6.46 5.29 -18.79
N ASP A 60 6.79 5.03 -17.52
CA ASP A 60 7.60 5.98 -16.75
C ASP A 60 8.50 5.26 -15.72
N LEU A 61 9.76 5.68 -15.62
CA LEU A 61 10.85 4.98 -14.93
C LEU A 61 11.36 5.73 -13.69
N THR A 62 10.66 6.77 -13.23
CA THR A 62 11.19 7.66 -12.19
C THR A 62 11.40 6.97 -10.84
N ASN A 63 10.63 5.92 -10.51
CA ASN A 63 10.62 5.35 -9.16
C ASN A 63 10.83 3.82 -9.06
N GLY A 64 10.64 3.05 -10.14
CA GLY A 64 10.91 1.60 -10.15
C GLY A 64 9.92 0.71 -9.38
N TYR A 65 8.81 1.28 -8.90
CA TYR A 65 7.72 0.59 -8.22
C TYR A 65 6.35 1.16 -8.63
N VAL A 66 5.31 0.38 -8.38
CA VAL A 66 3.89 0.76 -8.49
C VAL A 66 3.21 0.55 -7.15
N VAL A 67 2.27 1.42 -6.80
CA VAL A 67 1.41 1.23 -5.62
C VAL A 67 0.13 0.54 -6.07
N MET A 68 -0.15 -0.61 -5.46
CA MET A 68 -1.33 -1.42 -5.69
C MET A 68 -2.25 -1.34 -4.48
N PHE A 69 -3.51 -1.00 -4.70
CA PHE A 69 -4.58 -1.27 -3.74
C PHE A 69 -5.24 -2.60 -4.11
N ARG A 70 -5.41 -3.50 -3.13
CA ARG A 70 -6.05 -4.81 -3.33
C ARG A 70 -7.16 -5.00 -2.30
N ASN A 71 -8.28 -5.57 -2.74
CA ASN A 71 -9.40 -5.99 -1.89
C ASN A 71 -9.87 -7.36 -2.40
N GLY A 72 -9.38 -8.42 -1.74
CA GLY A 72 -9.57 -9.80 -2.21
C GLY A 72 -8.94 -10.01 -3.59
N GLU A 73 -9.74 -10.49 -4.54
CA GLU A 73 -9.30 -10.74 -5.92
C GLU A 73 -9.14 -9.47 -6.76
N PHE A 74 -9.68 -8.33 -6.31
CA PHE A 74 -9.63 -7.07 -7.05
C PHE A 74 -8.34 -6.30 -6.74
N GLY A 75 -7.52 -6.06 -7.76
CA GLY A 75 -6.34 -5.20 -7.68
C GLY A 75 -6.50 -3.95 -8.54
N HIS A 76 -6.07 -2.81 -8.02
CA HIS A 76 -6.01 -1.54 -8.74
C HIS A 76 -4.62 -0.94 -8.59
N GLU A 77 -3.97 -0.69 -9.72
CA GLU A 77 -2.73 0.11 -9.79
C GLU A 77 -3.12 1.58 -9.67
N MET A 78 -2.43 2.31 -8.78
CA MET A 78 -2.61 3.75 -8.67
C MET A 78 -1.72 4.46 -9.69
N GLU A 79 -2.24 5.52 -10.30
CA GLU A 79 -1.50 6.34 -11.26
C GLU A 79 -0.97 7.62 -10.59
N GLY A 80 0.29 7.98 -10.86
CA GLY A 80 0.95 9.17 -10.31
C GLY A 80 2.36 8.88 -9.80
N ASP A 81 2.95 9.84 -9.07
CA ASP A 81 4.20 9.60 -8.33
C ASP A 81 3.94 8.79 -7.05
N LEU A 82 4.99 8.41 -6.31
CA LEU A 82 4.85 7.58 -5.11
C LEU A 82 3.91 8.18 -4.06
N TYR A 83 4.09 9.45 -3.75
CA TYR A 83 3.36 10.07 -2.65
C TYR A 83 1.90 10.21 -3.03
N GLU A 84 1.64 10.61 -4.28
CA GLU A 84 0.29 10.69 -4.83
C GLU A 84 -0.39 9.31 -4.85
N THR A 85 0.29 8.31 -5.41
CA THR A 85 -0.25 6.95 -5.52
C THR A 85 -0.44 6.28 -4.16
N PHE A 86 0.47 6.50 -3.22
CA PHE A 86 0.31 6.01 -1.86
C PHE A 86 -0.87 6.67 -1.15
N SER A 87 -1.00 8.00 -1.24
CA SER A 87 -2.15 8.72 -0.69
C SER A 87 -3.48 8.22 -1.27
N GLN A 88 -3.57 8.02 -2.59
CA GLN A 88 -4.76 7.44 -3.23
C GLN A 88 -5.07 6.02 -2.72
N ALA A 89 -4.06 5.17 -2.56
CA ALA A 89 -4.23 3.81 -2.05
C ALA A 89 -4.74 3.81 -0.59
N VAL A 90 -4.24 4.74 0.23
CA VAL A 90 -4.68 4.91 1.61
C VAL A 90 -6.14 5.38 1.67
N ASP A 91 -6.56 6.30 0.80
CA ASP A 91 -7.96 6.72 0.74
C ASP A 91 -8.89 5.57 0.36
N ARG A 92 -8.46 4.69 -0.56
CA ARG A 92 -9.22 3.46 -0.87
C ARG A 92 -9.25 2.49 0.30
N LEU A 93 -8.14 2.35 1.04
CA LEU A 93 -8.09 1.55 2.25
C LEU A 93 -9.06 2.06 3.31
N LYS A 94 -9.10 3.37 3.57
CA LYS A 94 -10.05 4.01 4.50
C LYS A 94 -11.49 3.65 4.15
N ILE A 95 -11.86 3.76 2.87
CA ILE A 95 -13.22 3.41 2.40
C ILE A 95 -13.50 1.92 2.63
N ALA A 96 -12.55 1.04 2.26
CA ALA A 96 -12.72 -0.41 2.40
C ALA A 96 -12.84 -0.85 3.87
N VAL A 97 -12.05 -0.26 4.77
CA VAL A 97 -12.12 -0.50 6.22
C VAL A 97 -13.49 -0.10 6.77
N VAL A 98 -13.96 1.11 6.45
CA VAL A 98 -15.30 1.56 6.87
C VAL A 98 -16.39 0.61 6.37
N LEU A 99 -16.32 0.17 5.11
CA LEU A 99 -17.28 -0.80 4.58
C LEU A 99 -17.21 -2.14 5.32
N CYS A 100 -16.02 -2.63 5.64
CA CYS A 100 -15.83 -3.90 6.34
C CYS A 100 -16.35 -3.88 7.78
N GLU A 101 -16.19 -2.76 8.50
CA GLU A 101 -16.65 -2.61 9.89
C GLU A 101 -18.17 -2.37 10.01
N THR A 102 -18.83 -2.00 8.91
CA THR A 102 -20.28 -1.75 8.87
C THR A 102 -21.12 -2.96 8.43
N LEU A 103 -20.47 -4.08 8.07
CA LEU A 103 -21.10 -5.34 7.68
C LEU A 103 -21.17 -6.33 8.86
#